data_AF-J9DMC4-F1
#
_entry.id   AF-J9DMC4-F1
#
_cell.length_a   1.000
_cell.length_b   1.000
_cell.length_c   1.000
_cell.angle_alpha   90.00
_cell.angle_beta   90.00
_cell.angle_gamma   90.00
#
_symmetry.space_group_name_H-M   'P 1'
#
loop_
_entity.id
_entity.type
_entity.pdbx_description
1 polymer ?
#
loop_
_entity_poly.entity_id
_entity_poly.type
_entity_poly.pdbx_seq_one_letter_code
_entity_poly.pdbx_strand_id
1 'polypeptide(L)'
;MVIDINFRAHIRTVMVTGDNILTALSVARECGIIQPVKKAYIVECGNRDSPNSRIPLLLKQAASSSEDLLDDSSSVYDMESRSFIDPTYQLSVSGPTFEVISREYPELLLKFVTVCDVFARMSPEQKQMLVNKLQEVEYTVAMCGDGANDCAALKVFAHYFSFICI
;
A
#
# COMPACT_ATOMS: atom_id res chain seq x y z
N MET A 1 -19.17 6.59 9.63
CA MET A 1 -17.92 5.84 9.89
C MET A 1 -16.76 6.81 9.71
N VAL A 2 -15.71 6.77 10.54
CA VAL A 2 -14.62 7.77 10.52
C VAL A 2 -13.96 7.91 9.15
N ILE A 3 -13.83 6.80 8.41
CA ILE A 3 -13.23 6.76 7.07
C ILE A 3 -14.03 7.57 6.04
N ASP A 4 -15.37 7.55 6.11
CA ASP A 4 -16.23 8.38 5.25
C ASP A 4 -16.04 9.88 5.50
N ILE A 5 -15.88 10.26 6.78
CA ILE A 5 -15.61 11.66 7.16
C ILE A 5 -14.26 12.10 6.58
N ASN A 6 -13.23 11.26 6.72
CA ASN A 6 -11.91 11.53 6.15
C ASN A 6 -11.97 11.66 4.62
N PHE A 7 -12.69 10.76 3.95
CA PHE A 7 -12.87 10.81 2.50
C PHE A 7 -13.50 12.13 2.06
N ARG A 8 -14.57 12.58 2.73
CA ARG A 8 -15.22 13.87 2.45
C ARG A 8 -14.34 15.07 2.77
N ALA A 9 -13.45 14.93 3.76
CA ALA A 9 -12.45 15.93 4.11
C ALA A 9 -11.21 15.93 3.20
N HIS A 10 -11.19 15.11 2.14
CA HIS A 10 -10.04 14.95 1.24
C HIS A 10 -8.77 14.49 1.98
N ILE A 11 -8.96 13.71 3.04
CA ILE A 11 -7.89 13.07 3.82
C ILE A 11 -7.72 11.65 3.29
N ARG A 12 -6.55 11.38 2.70
CA ARG A 12 -6.20 10.04 2.23
C ARG A 12 -6.09 9.11 3.43
N THR A 13 -6.73 7.95 3.41
CA THR A 13 -6.60 6.95 4.48
C THR A 13 -5.88 5.71 3.95
N VAL A 14 -4.84 5.28 4.67
CA VAL A 14 -3.98 4.14 4.35
C VAL A 14 -4.03 3.16 5.52
N MET A 15 -4.19 1.87 5.24
CA MET A 15 -4.12 0.81 6.24
C MET A 15 -2.70 0.26 6.34
N VAL A 16 -2.18 0.10 7.56
CA VAL A 16 -0.83 -0.42 7.82
C VAL A 16 -0.84 -1.41 8.99
N THR A 17 -0.94 -2.69 8.67
CA THR A 17 -1.11 -3.76 9.67
C THR A 17 0.07 -4.76 9.70
N GLY A 18 0.19 -5.47 10.82
CA GLY A 18 1.06 -6.65 10.96
C GLY A 18 0.41 -7.96 10.46
N ASP A 19 -0.89 -7.93 10.16
CA ASP A 19 -1.65 -9.11 9.74
C ASP A 19 -1.41 -9.52 8.29
N ASN A 20 -1.99 -10.67 7.92
CA ASN A 20 -1.99 -11.16 6.54
C ASN A 20 -2.70 -10.17 5.59
N ILE A 21 -2.14 -10.02 4.38
CA ILE A 21 -2.66 -9.12 3.35
C ILE A 21 -4.11 -9.42 2.95
N LEU A 22 -4.52 -10.69 2.92
CA LEU A 22 -5.91 -11.04 2.57
C LEU A 22 -6.89 -10.57 3.64
N THR A 23 -6.52 -10.70 4.92
CA THR A 23 -7.31 -10.19 6.05
C THR A 23 -7.37 -8.66 5.99
N ALA A 24 -6.22 -8.01 5.79
CA ALA A 24 -6.13 -6.56 5.65
C ALA A 24 -7.02 -6.05 4.50
N LEU A 25 -7.00 -6.72 3.34
CA LEU A 25 -7.85 -6.38 2.20
C LEU A 25 -9.35 -6.55 2.51
N SER A 26 -9.74 -7.61 3.22
CA SER A 26 -11.13 -7.80 3.64
C SER A 26 -11.60 -6.66 4.53
N VAL A 27 -10.82 -6.35 5.58
CA VAL A 27 -11.14 -5.27 6.52
C VAL A 27 -11.13 -3.91 5.80
N ALA A 28 -10.15 -3.66 4.93
CA ALA A 28 -10.04 -2.43 4.15
C ALA A 28 -11.26 -2.21 3.23
N ARG A 29 -11.84 -3.29 2.69
CA ARG A 29 -13.08 -3.21 1.90
C ARG A 29 -14.30 -2.92 2.78
N GLU A 30 -14.42 -3.61 3.91
CA GLU A 30 -15.54 -3.43 4.85
C GLU A 30 -15.57 -2.01 5.44
N CYS A 31 -14.40 -1.44 5.72
CA CYS A 31 -14.26 -0.11 6.29
C CYS A 31 -14.21 1.01 5.23
N GLY A 32 -14.22 0.66 3.93
CA GLY A 32 -14.29 1.62 2.83
C GLY A 32 -12.97 2.32 2.48
N ILE A 33 -11.83 1.82 2.96
CA ILE A 33 -10.50 2.22 2.47
C ILE A 33 -10.32 1.75 1.02
N ILE A 34 -10.71 0.51 0.75
CA ILE A 34 -10.85 0.01 -0.61
C ILE A 34 -12.31 0.22 -1.03
N GLN A 35 -12.50 1.00 -2.09
CA GLN A 35 -13.82 1.29 -2.62
C GLN A 35 -14.35 0.07 -3.39
N PRO A 36 -15.63 -0.32 -3.20
CA PRO A 36 -16.20 -1.49 -3.88
C PRO A 36 -16.18 -1.40 -5.41
N VAL A 37 -16.21 -0.18 -5.95
CA VAL A 37 -16.17 0.12 -7.39
C VAL A 37 -14.77 0.05 -7.99
N LYS A 38 -13.72 0.03 -7.17
CA LYS A 38 -12.33 0.03 -7.63
C LYS A 38 -11.75 -1.38 -7.65
N LYS A 39 -10.88 -1.65 -8.63
CA LYS A 39 -10.17 -2.93 -8.71
C LYS A 39 -8.95 -2.89 -7.78
N ALA A 40 -8.88 -3.85 -6.87
CA ALA A 40 -7.76 -3.99 -5.94
C ALA A 40 -6.71 -4.96 -6.50
N TYR A 41 -5.44 -4.56 -6.46
CA TYR A 41 -4.30 -5.38 -6.87
C TYR A 41 -3.30 -5.51 -5.72
N ILE A 42 -2.74 -6.71 -5.60
CA ILE A 42 -1.65 -7.05 -4.70
C ILE A 42 -0.35 -7.03 -5.50
N VAL A 43 0.62 -6.28 -5.01
CA VAL A 43 1.98 -6.27 -5.53
C VAL A 43 2.74 -7.39 -4.83
N GLU A 44 3.29 -8.31 -5.60
CA GLU A 44 4.15 -9.39 -5.11
C GLU A 44 5.49 -9.38 -5.82
N CYS A 45 6.49 -10.02 -5.20
CA CYS A 45 7.76 -10.27 -5.84
C CYS A 45 7.70 -11.58 -6.62
N GLY A 46 8.10 -11.55 -7.89
CA GLY A 46 8.33 -12.75 -8.69
C GLY A 46 9.65 -13.43 -8.33
N ASN A 47 9.93 -14.54 -9.00
CA ASN A 47 11.19 -15.26 -8.82
C ASN A 47 12.31 -14.56 -9.60
N ARG A 48 13.54 -14.62 -9.08
CA ARG A 48 14.73 -14.19 -9.83
C ARG A 48 15.06 -15.22 -10.89
N ASP A 49 14.91 -14.86 -12.16
CA ASP A 49 15.31 -15.71 -13.28
C ASP A 49 16.84 -15.78 -13.45
N SER A 50 17.58 -14.80 -12.91
CA SER A 50 19.05 -14.74 -13.02
C SER A 50 19.67 -14.03 -11.81
N PRO A 51 20.89 -14.43 -11.37
CA PRO A 51 21.54 -13.87 -10.18
C PRO A 51 21.85 -12.37 -10.27
N ASN A 52 22.02 -11.84 -11.49
CA ASN A 52 22.28 -10.41 -11.75
C ASN A 52 21.03 -9.61 -12.17
N SER A 53 19.86 -10.24 -12.28
CA SER A 53 18.62 -9.52 -12.63
C SER A 53 17.89 -9.06 -11.37
N ARG A 54 17.24 -7.89 -11.46
CA ARG A 54 16.37 -7.38 -10.40
C ARG A 54 15.17 -8.32 -10.21
N ILE A 55 14.60 -8.32 -9.00
CA ILE A 55 13.42 -9.14 -8.68
C ILE A 55 12.21 -8.54 -9.39
N PRO A 56 11.58 -9.21 -10.38
CA PRO A 56 10.41 -8.64 -11.04
C PRO A 56 9.27 -8.44 -10.05
N LEU A 57 8.49 -7.37 -10.24
CA LEU A 57 7.28 -7.11 -9.47
C LEU A 57 6.07 -7.61 -10.28
N LEU A 58 5.20 -8.36 -9.62
CA LEU A 58 3.98 -8.94 -10.20
C LEU A 58 2.77 -8.27 -9.57
N LEU A 59 1.74 -7.98 -10.38
CA LEU A 59 0.45 -7.49 -9.91
C LEU A 59 -0.56 -8.64 -10.00
N LYS A 60 -1.09 -9.06 -8.85
CA LYS A 60 -2.18 -10.04 -8.76
C LYS A 60 -3.48 -9.34 -8.40
N GLN A 61 -4.55 -9.59 -9.14
CA GLN A 61 -5.84 -9.01 -8.78
C GLN A 61 -6.38 -9.68 -7.51
N ALA A 62 -6.71 -8.89 -6.49
CA ALA A 62 -7.40 -9.39 -5.32
C ALA A 62 -8.88 -9.57 -5.68
N ALA A 63 -9.33 -10.82 -5.86
CA ALA A 63 -10.71 -11.12 -6.21
C ALA A 63 -11.72 -10.35 -5.33
N SER A 64 -12.68 -9.70 -5.99
CA SER A 64 -13.97 -9.37 -5.37
C SER A 64 -14.69 -10.70 -5.13
N SER A 65 -15.27 -10.87 -3.95
CA SER A 65 -15.93 -12.10 -3.49
C SER A 65 -16.77 -12.84 -4.54
N SER A 66 -16.67 -14.18 -4.47
CA SER A 66 -17.42 -15.28 -5.09
C SER A 66 -17.23 -15.56 -6.60
N GLU A 67 -16.63 -16.73 -6.86
CA GLU A 67 -16.75 -17.60 -8.04
C GLU A 67 -16.06 -17.24 -9.38
N ASP A 68 -15.08 -16.34 -9.39
CA ASP A 68 -14.16 -16.28 -10.53
C ASP A 68 -12.77 -16.74 -10.10
N LEU A 69 -12.33 -17.83 -10.74
CA LEU A 69 -10.99 -18.38 -10.64
C LEU A 69 -9.96 -17.25 -10.75
N LEU A 70 -8.95 -17.30 -9.89
CA LEU A 70 -7.73 -16.50 -10.03
C LEU A 70 -7.26 -16.64 -11.47
N ASP A 71 -7.50 -15.63 -12.30
CA ASP A 71 -6.93 -15.59 -13.64
C ASP A 71 -5.42 -15.51 -13.43
N ASP A 72 -4.74 -16.62 -13.69
CA ASP A 72 -3.28 -16.79 -13.68
C ASP A 72 -2.61 -15.96 -14.79
N SER A 73 -3.30 -14.93 -15.27
CA SER A 73 -2.74 -13.84 -16.03
C SER A 73 -1.94 -12.96 -15.06
N SER A 74 -0.78 -13.47 -14.64
CA SER A 74 0.33 -12.68 -14.12
C SER A 74 0.72 -11.67 -15.19
N SER A 75 -0.04 -10.59 -15.32
CA SER A 75 0.32 -9.47 -16.17
C SER A 75 1.54 -8.83 -15.50
N VAL A 76 2.72 -9.20 -15.98
CA VAL A 76 3.98 -8.51 -15.73
C VAL A 76 3.78 -7.10 -16.30
N TYR A 77 3.23 -6.20 -15.48
CA TYR A 77 3.18 -4.80 -15.85
C TYR A 77 4.59 -4.27 -15.69
N ASP A 78 5.25 -4.09 -16.82
CA ASP A 78 6.49 -3.36 -16.93
C ASP A 78 6.27 -1.92 -16.42
N MET A 79 6.75 -1.65 -15.21
CA MET A 79 6.59 -0.36 -14.53
C MET A 79 7.28 0.79 -15.30
N GLU A 80 8.06 0.50 -16.36
CA GLU A 80 8.63 1.50 -17.25
C GLU A 80 7.59 2.19 -18.16
N SER A 81 6.39 1.61 -18.33
CA SER A 81 5.32 2.22 -19.09
C SER A 81 4.61 3.31 -18.28
N ARG A 82 5.03 4.56 -18.52
CA ARG A 82 4.58 5.85 -17.96
C ARG A 82 3.06 6.16 -18.02
N SER A 83 2.18 5.22 -18.36
CA SER A 83 0.73 5.42 -18.32
C SER A 83 0.21 5.11 -16.92
N PHE A 84 0.17 6.18 -16.12
CA PHE A 84 -0.69 6.41 -14.95
C PHE A 84 -1.51 5.19 -14.49
N ILE A 85 -1.22 4.75 -13.26
CA ILE A 85 -2.14 3.96 -12.44
C ILE A 85 -3.52 4.59 -12.59
N ASP A 86 -4.41 3.91 -13.30
CA ASP A 86 -5.78 4.37 -13.49
C ASP A 86 -6.34 4.69 -12.10
N PRO A 87 -6.99 5.86 -11.89
CA PRO A 87 -7.57 6.20 -10.59
C PRO A 87 -8.59 5.17 -10.08
N THR A 88 -9.03 4.24 -10.94
CA THR A 88 -9.86 3.08 -10.60
C THR A 88 -9.10 1.90 -9.96
N TYR A 89 -7.76 1.95 -9.91
CA TYR A 89 -6.94 0.93 -9.28
C TYR A 89 -6.55 1.30 -7.85
N GLN A 90 -6.56 0.30 -6.96
CA GLN A 90 -6.02 0.42 -5.61
C GLN A 90 -4.98 -0.67 -5.40
N LEU A 91 -3.82 -0.28 -4.88
CA LEU A 91 -2.68 -1.18 -4.73
C LEU A 91 -2.47 -1.55 -3.26
N SER A 92 -2.02 -2.78 -3.05
CA SER A 92 -1.71 -3.33 -1.74
C SER A 92 -0.37 -4.06 -1.76
N VAL A 93 0.44 -3.86 -0.73
CA VAL A 93 1.82 -4.36 -0.66
C VAL A 93 2.04 -5.10 0.65
N SER A 94 2.81 -6.19 0.61
CA SER A 94 3.25 -6.89 1.82
C SER A 94 4.60 -6.36 2.31
N GLY A 95 4.89 -6.46 3.61
CA GLY A 95 6.17 -6.04 4.20
C GLY A 95 7.40 -6.63 3.51
N PRO A 96 7.46 -7.96 3.23
CA PRO A 96 8.56 -8.54 2.46
C PRO A 96 8.71 -7.93 1.06
N THR A 97 7.60 -7.67 0.36
CA THR A 97 7.62 -7.00 -0.95
C THR A 97 8.05 -5.55 -0.84
N PHE A 98 7.62 -4.83 0.19
CA PHE A 98 8.02 -3.45 0.46
C PHE A 98 9.53 -3.34 0.69
N GLU A 99 10.13 -4.30 1.39
CA GLU A 99 11.58 -4.36 1.60
C GLU A 99 12.33 -4.57 0.29
N VAL A 100 11.85 -5.49 -0.56
CA VAL A 100 12.42 -5.71 -1.89
C VAL A 100 12.31 -4.46 -2.77
N ILE A 101 11.15 -3.79 -2.78
CA ILE A 101 10.97 -2.52 -3.51
C ILE A 101 11.95 -1.47 -3.00
N SER A 102 12.09 -1.35 -1.68
CA SER A 102 13.00 -0.36 -1.07
C SER A 102 14.46 -0.59 -1.44
N ARG A 103 14.88 -1.85 -1.60
CA ARG A 103 16.26 -2.23 -1.93
C ARG A 103 16.57 -2.22 -3.42
N GLU A 104 15.68 -2.78 -4.23
CA GLU A 104 15.91 -3.05 -5.66
C GLU A 104 15.36 -1.93 -6.57
N TYR A 105 14.36 -1.18 -6.09
CA TYR A 105 13.65 -0.13 -6.83
C TYR A 105 13.44 1.15 -6.00
N PRO A 106 14.51 1.76 -5.46
CA PRO A 106 14.40 2.99 -4.68
C PRO A 106 13.71 4.13 -5.45
N GLU A 107 13.84 4.17 -6.78
CA GLU A 107 13.20 5.13 -7.67
C GLU A 107 11.66 4.99 -7.73
N LEU A 108 11.13 3.80 -7.43
CA LEU A 108 9.70 3.53 -7.41
C LEU A 108 9.10 3.63 -6.00
N LEU A 109 9.94 3.58 -4.95
CA LEU A 109 9.49 3.55 -3.56
C LEU A 109 8.55 4.72 -3.23
N LEU A 110 8.92 5.96 -3.59
CA LEU A 110 8.08 7.14 -3.34
C LEU A 110 6.74 7.08 -4.08
N LYS A 111 6.72 6.49 -5.28
CA LYS A 111 5.47 6.27 -6.03
C LYS A 111 4.61 5.24 -5.31
N PHE A 112 5.16 4.10 -4.90
CA PHE A 112 4.40 3.07 -4.19
C PHE A 112 3.80 3.60 -2.90
N VAL A 113 4.58 4.35 -2.12
CA VAL A 113 4.14 4.94 -0.85
C VAL A 113 2.96 5.92 -1.05
N THR A 114 2.94 6.66 -2.16
CA THR A 114 1.88 7.64 -2.45
C THR A 114 0.62 7.03 -3.06
N VAL A 115 0.70 5.84 -3.66
CA VAL A 115 -0.43 5.20 -4.37
C VAL A 115 -1.01 3.96 -3.68
N CYS A 116 -0.27 3.28 -2.80
CA CYS A 116 -0.75 2.06 -2.14
C CYS A 116 -1.58 2.37 -0.91
N ASP A 117 -2.78 1.79 -0.83
CA ASP A 117 -3.74 2.08 0.23
C ASP A 117 -3.69 1.06 1.37
N VAL A 118 -3.09 -0.12 1.15
CA VAL A 118 -2.95 -1.16 2.17
C VAL A 118 -1.52 -1.69 2.20
N PHE A 119 -0.91 -1.64 3.38
CA PHE A 119 0.36 -2.27 3.69
C PHE A 119 0.13 -3.33 4.77
N ALA A 120 0.47 -4.57 4.47
CA ALA A 120 0.23 -5.70 5.37
C ALA A 120 1.54 -6.38 5.77
N ARG A 121 1.56 -7.10 6.89
CA ARG A 121 2.77 -7.73 7.48
C ARG A 121 3.94 -6.76 7.63
N MET A 122 3.67 -5.51 7.98
CA MET A 122 4.72 -4.50 8.15
C MET A 122 5.38 -4.60 9.53
N SER A 123 6.71 -4.67 9.57
CA SER A 123 7.46 -4.55 10.83
C SER A 123 7.40 -3.12 11.38
N PRO A 124 7.63 -2.90 12.69
CA PRO A 124 7.67 -1.55 13.27
C PRO A 124 8.62 -0.59 12.52
N GLU A 125 9.79 -1.09 12.12
CA GLU A 125 10.79 -0.33 11.36
C GLU A 125 10.28 0.03 9.96
N GLN A 126 9.57 -0.89 9.30
CA GLN A 126 8.97 -0.65 7.99
C GLN A 126 7.83 0.38 8.09
N LYS A 127 7.03 0.37 9.16
CA LYS A 127 6.01 1.41 9.41
C LYS A 127 6.67 2.78 9.57
N GLN A 128 7.74 2.88 10.34
CA GLN A 128 8.49 4.12 10.50
C GLN A 128 9.09 4.59 9.17
N MET A 129 9.67 3.68 8.38
CA MET A 129 10.18 3.98 7.05
C MET A 129 9.08 4.54 6.13
N LEU A 130 7.89 3.93 6.15
CA LEU A 130 6.73 4.41 5.38
C LEU A 130 6.33 5.84 5.77
N VAL A 131 6.24 6.13 7.06
CA VAL A 131 5.93 7.49 7.57
C VAL A 131 6.98 8.49 7.11
N ASN A 132 8.27 8.16 7.28
CA ASN A 132 9.37 9.03 6.85
C ASN A 132 9.31 9.31 5.34
N LYS A 133 9.03 8.28 4.53
CA LYS A 133 8.93 8.42 3.07
C LYS A 133 7.73 9.26 2.63
N LEU A 134 6.60 9.18 3.35
CA LEU A 134 5.46 10.08 3.12
C LEU A 134 5.81 11.53 3.51
N GLN A 135 6.53 11.73 4.62
CA GLN A 135 6.97 13.06 5.03
C GLN A 135 7.99 13.67 4.07
N GLU A 136 8.87 12.85 3.47
CA GLU A 136 9.82 13.28 2.43
C GLU A 136 9.14 13.86 1.19
N VAL A 137 7.94 13.37 0.85
CA VAL A 137 7.12 13.90 -0.25
C VAL A 137 6.15 15.00 0.20
N GLU A 138 6.46 15.64 1.34
CA GLU A 138 5.72 16.76 1.92
C GLU A 138 4.27 16.44 2.32
N TYR A 139 3.94 15.15 2.56
CA TYR A 139 2.65 14.80 3.16
C TYR A 139 2.68 15.01 4.67
N THR A 140 1.56 15.49 5.19
CA THR A 140 1.26 15.42 6.62
C THR A 140 0.73 14.05 6.95
N VAL A 141 1.44 13.32 7.80
CA VAL A 141 1.03 11.99 8.22
C VAL A 141 0.47 12.05 9.63
N ALA A 142 -0.73 11.52 9.81
CA ALA A 142 -1.30 11.22 11.11
C ALA A 142 -1.43 9.71 11.24
N MET A 143 -0.86 9.11 12.27
CA MET A 143 -0.95 7.68 12.53
C MET A 143 -1.82 7.44 13.77
N CYS A 144 -2.76 6.51 13.66
CA CYS A 144 -3.67 6.15 14.74
C CYS A 144 -3.76 4.64 14.85
N GLY A 145 -3.40 4.11 16.00
CA GLY A 145 -3.58 2.70 16.34
C GLY A 145 -3.66 2.46 17.84
N ASP A 146 -3.87 1.21 18.19
CA ASP A 146 -4.17 0.74 19.54
C ASP A 146 -2.90 0.27 20.31
N GLY A 147 -1.72 0.36 19.69
CA GLY A 147 -0.48 -0.20 20.20
C GLY A 147 0.45 0.78 20.92
N ALA A 148 1.26 0.27 21.86
CA ALA A 148 2.33 1.01 22.53
C ALA A 148 3.48 1.51 21.61
N ASN A 149 3.43 1.19 20.31
CA ASN A 149 4.49 1.45 19.32
C ASN A 149 4.30 2.74 18.50
N ASP A 150 3.20 3.48 18.68
CA ASP A 150 2.85 4.62 17.81
C ASP A 150 3.36 5.97 18.33
N CYS A 151 4.03 5.95 19.49
CA CYS A 151 4.51 7.14 20.19
C CYS A 151 5.61 7.91 19.41
N ALA A 152 6.27 7.28 18.45
CA ALA A 152 7.38 7.88 17.68
C ALA A 152 6.94 8.65 16.42
N ALA A 153 5.69 8.52 15.96
CA ALA A 153 5.23 9.09 14.69
C ALA A 153 4.70 10.53 14.78
N LEU A 154 4.63 11.10 15.99
CA LEU A 154 4.01 12.40 16.25
C LEU A 154 5.01 13.55 16.13
N LYS A 155 5.27 14.04 14.91
CA LYS A 155 5.66 15.44 14.70
C LYS A 155 5.60 15.87 13.22
N VAL A 156 5.00 17.05 13.04
CA VAL A 156 5.04 18.00 11.91
C VAL A 156 3.87 17.94 10.90
N PHE A 157 3.26 19.13 10.69
CA PHE A 157 2.12 19.42 9.81
C PHE A 157 2.54 20.37 8.66
N ALA A 158 2.21 20.00 7.41
CA ALA A 158 1.91 20.88 6.25
C ALA A 158 1.21 20.13 5.06
N HIS A 159 0.10 20.70 4.60
CA HIS A 159 -0.63 20.62 3.30
C HIS A 159 -1.25 19.37 2.62
N TYR A 160 -1.00 18.11 2.97
CA TYR A 160 -1.86 16.99 2.50
C TYR A 160 -1.96 15.89 3.58
N PHE A 161 -3.15 15.61 4.10
CA PHE A 161 -3.30 14.63 5.19
C PHE A 161 -3.38 13.20 4.65
N SER A 162 -2.42 12.36 5.04
CA SER A 162 -2.50 10.90 4.99
C SER A 162 -2.73 10.35 6.40
N PHE A 163 -3.87 9.69 6.62
CA PHE A 163 -4.24 9.03 7.86
C PHE A 163 -3.87 7.55 7.80
N ILE A 164 -3.03 7.07 8.72
CA ILE A 164 -2.61 5.68 8.81
C ILE A 164 -3.42 4.98 9.91
N CYS A 165 -4.21 3.98 9.53
CA CYS A 165 -4.90 3.06 10.45
C CYS A 165 -4.04 1.82 10.69
N ILE A 166 -3.94 1.38 11.93
CA ILE A 166 -3.18 0.19 12.36
C ILE A 166 -4.02 -1.08 12.33
#